data_AF-A0A8T5W0C9-F1
#
_entry.id   AF-A0A8T5W0C9-F1
#
_cell.length_a   1.000
_cell.length_b   1.000
_cell.length_c   1.000
_cell.angle_alpha   90.00
_cell.angle_beta   90.00
_cell.angle_gamma   90.00
#
_symmetry.space_group_name_H-M   'P 1'
#
loop_
_entity.id
_entity.type
_entity.pdbx_description
1 polymer ?
#
loop_
_entity_poly.entity_id
_entity_poly.type
_entity_poly.pdbx_seq_one_letter_code
_entity_poly.pdbx_strand_id
1 'polypeptide(L)'
;TYDIGLQALSGVLERGHNLLYICYDNQAYMNCLSTSSLIMTEDGVKRITEVKEGDEVYAFDQKTYQLVLKKCSGVFDNGIKDVYELTTLHHSIKATANHPFLVLKRNGRGKKNNFVWQTISEMKTGDEVVVLKNLDEGESFKFEFNKVKKGDYKVNRLNEINLPEYSSPDLMKYFGIYVGDGWTRNGKGEVGFALPQNSKAREILVDLHSKIFGGKIRTDDMYVYTNSVNLARFIDSLGFGSGAKNKVIPSWISILPKEEKESFVQGLMLSDGYKIDNSSRYVSASYELLKRLRLLLQTMGLRVGKIHRQRKEKGTKCVDRELLRDSEYGYICFSERDEWNTEKYPSQYKYKNFLIDNKYFETEEVRDIKLVGPERTLDLRVEGEHNFIADGIVVHNTGIQRSSATPEGAATTTSPVGKAIPEGKQRPRKDLTRIAAAHDSPYVAQANPAYYNDLIKKVQKALSTEGPTFINILSPCPRGWRHDPSLSIQIAKLAVSTGVWPLYEVEKGQYRVTYRPKKRHPLREWLESQGRFRHLLRPENKGIVEKLEKQVEEKEKSLLALAGEETSA
;
A
#
# COMPACT_ATOMS: atom_id res chain seq x y z
N THR A 1 -2.78 19.20 -0.61
CA THR A 1 -3.32 18.72 -1.90
C THR A 1 -3.69 19.93 -2.74
N TYR A 2 -3.28 20.02 -4.01
CA TYR A 2 -3.40 21.27 -4.77
C TYR A 2 -4.85 21.70 -5.02
N ASP A 3 -5.68 20.83 -5.57
CA ASP A 3 -7.10 21.11 -5.87
C ASP A 3 -8.08 20.13 -5.21
N ILE A 4 -7.59 19.04 -4.61
CA ILE A 4 -8.39 18.22 -3.70
C ILE A 4 -8.61 19.06 -2.45
N GLY A 5 -9.87 19.40 -2.18
CA GLY A 5 -10.27 20.34 -1.13
C GLY A 5 -10.67 21.73 -1.63
N LEU A 6 -10.67 21.99 -2.94
CA LEU A 6 -11.05 23.30 -3.49
C LEU A 6 -12.47 23.73 -3.08
N GLN A 7 -13.42 22.79 -2.98
CA GLN A 7 -14.77 23.07 -2.49
C GLN A 7 -14.77 23.57 -1.04
N ALA A 8 -13.99 22.91 -0.18
CA ALA A 8 -13.87 23.30 1.22
C ALA A 8 -13.14 24.65 1.36
N LEU A 9 -12.05 24.84 0.60
CA LEU A 9 -11.33 26.11 0.56
C LEU A 9 -12.26 27.24 0.09
N SER A 10 -12.99 27.04 -1.01
CA SER A 10 -13.98 27.99 -1.52
C SER A 10 -15.01 28.39 -0.45
N GLY A 11 -15.60 27.43 0.27
CA GLY A 11 -16.54 27.72 1.35
C GLY A 11 -15.91 28.40 2.56
N VAL A 12 -14.62 28.14 2.83
CA VAL A 12 -13.86 28.82 3.89
C VAL A 12 -13.57 30.27 3.53
N LEU A 13 -13.21 30.54 2.27
CA LEU A 13 -13.00 31.89 1.75
C LEU A 13 -14.31 32.68 1.74
N GLU A 14 -15.41 32.08 1.27
CA GLU A 14 -16.74 32.72 1.21
C GLU A 14 -17.28 33.10 2.59
N ARG A 15 -17.11 32.25 3.61
CA ARG A 15 -17.53 32.54 4.99
C ARG A 15 -16.62 33.52 5.73
N GLY A 16 -15.53 33.97 5.12
CA GLY A 16 -14.61 34.92 5.76
C GLY A 16 -13.88 34.35 6.99
N HIS A 17 -13.60 33.04 7.04
CA HIS A 17 -12.94 32.44 8.20
C HIS A 17 -11.52 33.00 8.39
N ASN A 18 -11.15 33.34 9.62
CA ASN A 18 -9.82 33.88 9.90
C ASN A 18 -8.76 32.76 9.97
N LEU A 19 -8.01 32.56 8.88
CA LEU A 19 -6.96 31.55 8.78
C LEU A 19 -5.91 31.91 7.71
N LEU A 20 -4.78 31.22 7.77
CA LEU A 20 -3.79 31.17 6.70
C LEU A 20 -3.74 29.76 6.10
N TYR A 21 -4.05 29.65 4.81
CA TYR A 21 -3.86 28.43 4.04
C TYR A 21 -2.54 28.48 3.26
N ILE A 22 -1.62 27.55 3.54
CA ILE A 22 -0.35 27.42 2.81
C ILE A 22 -0.40 26.18 1.90
N CYS A 23 -0.34 26.41 0.59
CA CYS A 23 -0.22 25.37 -0.42
C CYS A 23 1.25 25.15 -0.81
N TYR A 24 1.83 24.02 -0.43
CA TYR A 24 3.09 23.56 -1.01
C TYR A 24 2.84 22.89 -2.36
N ASP A 25 3.16 23.58 -3.45
CA ASP A 25 2.93 23.10 -4.81
C ASP A 25 4.15 22.35 -5.35
N ASN A 26 4.10 21.02 -5.20
CA ASN A 26 5.06 20.08 -5.77
C ASN A 26 4.65 19.57 -7.17
N GLN A 27 3.50 20.01 -7.66
CA GLN A 27 2.96 19.68 -8.98
C GLN A 27 2.65 18.19 -9.22
N ALA A 28 2.38 17.39 -8.18
CA ALA A 28 2.06 15.96 -8.33
C ALA A 28 1.01 15.45 -7.31
N TYR A 29 0.25 14.42 -7.68
CA TYR A 29 -0.50 13.60 -6.70
C TYR A 29 0.31 12.39 -6.25
N MET A 30 -0.06 11.87 -5.07
CA MET A 30 0.49 10.65 -4.49
C MET A 30 -0.64 9.60 -4.37
N ASN A 31 -0.37 8.39 -4.83
CA ASN A 31 -1.20 7.20 -4.68
C ASN A 31 -0.95 6.57 -3.32
N CYS A 32 -1.93 5.82 -2.79
CA CYS A 32 -1.76 5.19 -1.49
C CYS A 32 -2.57 3.92 -1.34
N LEU A 33 -2.05 3.02 -0.51
CA LEU A 33 -2.73 1.85 0.02
C LEU A 33 -3.17 2.11 1.45
N SER A 34 -4.20 1.41 1.92
CA SER A 34 -4.56 1.38 3.33
C SER A 34 -3.39 0.89 4.18
N THR A 35 -3.22 1.42 5.40
CA THR A 35 -2.25 0.89 6.38
C THR A 35 -2.46 -0.59 6.72
N SER A 36 -3.64 -1.14 6.40
CA SER A 36 -3.94 -2.55 6.59
C SER A 36 -3.33 -3.48 5.52
N SER A 37 -2.83 -2.94 4.41
CA SER A 37 -2.32 -3.74 3.29
C SER A 37 -1.11 -4.58 3.66
N LEU A 38 -1.08 -5.80 3.13
CA LEU A 38 0.00 -6.77 3.33
C LEU A 38 0.93 -6.78 2.11
N ILE A 39 2.21 -6.55 2.31
CA ILE A 39 3.24 -6.46 1.26
C ILE A 39 4.03 -7.77 1.23
N MET A 40 4.23 -8.30 0.03
CA MET A 40 5.04 -9.49 -0.20
C MET A 40 6.52 -9.10 -0.17
N THR A 41 7.26 -9.61 0.81
CA THR A 41 8.70 -9.35 0.99
C THR A 41 9.48 -10.65 1.02
N GLU A 42 10.79 -10.59 0.82
CA GLU A 42 11.69 -11.76 0.91
C GLU A 42 11.60 -12.44 2.29
N ASP A 43 11.47 -11.67 3.37
CA ASP A 43 11.30 -12.19 4.74
C ASP A 43 9.85 -12.64 5.05
N GLY A 44 9.02 -12.78 4.02
CA GLY A 44 7.61 -13.09 4.13
C GLY A 44 6.69 -11.88 4.17
N VAL A 45 5.43 -12.09 4.53
CA VAL A 45 4.38 -11.08 4.39
C VAL A 45 4.45 -10.05 5.53
N LYS A 46 4.71 -8.78 5.22
CA LYS A 46 4.75 -7.67 6.19
C LYS A 46 3.53 -6.77 6.03
N ARG A 47 3.04 -6.12 7.09
CA ARG A 47 2.12 -4.98 6.88
C ARG A 47 2.88 -3.85 6.20
N ILE A 48 2.20 -3.04 5.41
CA ILE A 48 2.81 -1.85 4.79
C ILE A 48 3.42 -0.89 5.84
N THR A 49 2.89 -0.88 7.06
CA THR A 49 3.43 -0.12 8.21
C THR A 49 4.73 -0.70 8.78
N GLU A 50 5.04 -1.97 8.50
CA GLU A 50 6.23 -2.68 8.99
C GLU A 50 7.37 -2.65 7.97
N VAL A 51 7.06 -2.36 6.70
CA VAL A 51 8.05 -2.25 5.62
C VAL A 51 8.95 -1.04 5.87
N LYS A 52 10.26 -1.23 5.68
CA LYS A 52 11.28 -0.18 5.84
C LYS A 52 12.04 0.05 4.54
N GLU A 53 12.70 1.20 4.46
CA GLU A 53 13.69 1.43 3.41
C GLU A 53 14.84 0.42 3.57
N GLY A 54 15.19 -0.24 2.48
CA GLY A 54 16.14 -1.35 2.48
C GLY A 54 15.50 -2.72 2.30
N ASP A 55 14.24 -2.91 2.71
CA ASP A 55 13.55 -4.19 2.58
C ASP A 55 13.43 -4.60 1.11
N GLU A 56 13.62 -5.89 0.82
CA GLU A 56 13.39 -6.44 -0.51
C GLU A 56 11.92 -6.88 -0.66
N VAL A 57 11.24 -6.32 -1.66
CA VAL A 57 9.84 -6.58 -1.96
C VAL A 57 9.68 -7.24 -3.32
N TYR A 58 8.70 -8.13 -3.42
CA TYR A 58 8.41 -8.80 -4.68
C TYR A 58 7.68 -7.87 -5.65
N ALA A 59 8.10 -7.92 -6.91
CA ALA A 59 7.58 -7.16 -8.03
C ALA A 59 7.35 -8.06 -9.26
N PHE A 60 6.57 -7.56 -10.21
CA PHE A 60 6.28 -8.17 -11.49
C PHE A 60 7.15 -7.55 -12.59
N ASP A 61 8.00 -8.35 -13.25
CA ASP A 61 8.74 -7.92 -14.44
C ASP A 61 7.82 -7.98 -15.67
N GLN A 62 7.49 -6.82 -16.24
CA GLN A 62 6.59 -6.73 -17.40
C GLN A 62 7.17 -7.26 -18.72
N LYS A 63 8.48 -7.54 -18.79
CA LYS A 63 9.13 -8.10 -19.99
C LYS A 63 9.14 -9.62 -19.96
N THR A 64 9.50 -10.19 -18.82
CA THR A 64 9.68 -11.64 -18.65
C THR A 64 8.48 -12.31 -17.99
N TYR A 65 7.57 -11.52 -17.43
CA TYR A 65 6.44 -11.94 -16.59
C TYR A 65 6.88 -12.75 -15.37
N GLN A 66 8.14 -12.61 -14.94
CA GLN A 66 8.67 -13.31 -13.78
C GLN A 66 8.52 -12.50 -12.50
N LEU A 67 8.56 -13.22 -11.39
CA LEU A 67 8.64 -12.66 -10.05
C LEU A 67 10.08 -12.19 -9.82
N VAL A 68 10.27 -10.94 -9.40
CA VAL A 68 11.59 -10.38 -9.12
C VAL A 68 11.61 -9.68 -7.77
N LEU A 69 12.71 -9.80 -7.04
CA LEU A 69 12.96 -8.99 -5.85
C LEU A 69 13.50 -7.62 -6.24
N LYS A 70 13.01 -6.60 -5.55
CA LYS A 70 13.44 -5.21 -5.72
C LYS A 70 13.51 -4.52 -4.37
N LYS A 71 14.48 -3.63 -4.23
CA LYS A 71 14.68 -2.85 -3.02
C LYS A 71 13.59 -1.79 -2.85
N CYS A 72 13.02 -1.72 -1.65
CA CYS A 72 12.24 -0.58 -1.19
C CYS A 72 13.18 0.59 -0.88
N SER A 73 13.08 1.67 -1.65
CA SER A 73 13.86 2.91 -1.52
C SER A 73 13.07 4.05 -0.87
N GLY A 74 11.92 3.75 -0.25
CA GLY A 74 11.20 4.72 0.57
C GLY A 74 9.77 4.33 0.90
N VAL A 75 9.33 4.79 2.06
CA VAL A 75 7.98 4.61 2.61
C VAL A 75 7.37 5.99 2.86
N PHE A 76 6.16 6.24 2.37
CA PHE A 76 5.55 7.56 2.38
C PHE A 76 4.21 7.53 3.12
N ASP A 77 4.12 8.28 4.22
CA ASP A 77 2.84 8.56 4.86
C ASP A 77 2.10 9.66 4.11
N ASN A 78 0.91 9.32 3.65
CA ASN A 78 0.06 10.18 2.86
C ASN A 78 -1.17 10.68 3.61
N GLY A 79 -1.23 10.42 4.93
CA GLY A 79 -2.31 10.84 5.81
C GLY A 79 -3.60 10.07 5.56
N ILE A 80 -4.71 10.68 5.99
CA ILE A 80 -6.05 10.11 5.88
C ILE A 80 -6.63 10.46 4.51
N LYS A 81 -7.11 9.45 3.78
CA LYS A 81 -7.73 9.59 2.46
C LYS A 81 -8.93 8.65 2.34
N ASP A 82 -9.85 8.97 1.46
CA ASP A 82 -10.93 8.04 1.10
C ASP A 82 -10.35 6.82 0.36
N VAL A 83 -10.72 5.65 0.85
CA VAL A 83 -10.23 4.36 0.38
C VAL A 83 -11.39 3.53 -0.18
N TYR A 84 -11.10 2.82 -1.26
CA TYR A 84 -11.98 1.91 -1.95
C TYR A 84 -11.45 0.49 -1.80
N GLU A 85 -12.34 -0.46 -1.54
CA GLU A 85 -12.03 -1.89 -1.54
C GLU A 85 -12.32 -2.47 -2.91
N LEU A 86 -11.26 -2.84 -3.63
CA LEU A 86 -11.32 -3.64 -4.84
C LEU A 86 -11.31 -5.10 -4.44
N THR A 87 -12.31 -5.86 -4.89
CA THR A 87 -12.44 -7.29 -4.61
C THR A 87 -12.49 -8.10 -5.90
N THR A 88 -11.66 -9.13 -5.98
CA THR A 88 -11.69 -10.14 -7.05
C THR A 88 -12.32 -11.44 -6.54
N LEU A 89 -12.14 -12.56 -7.25
CA LEU A 89 -12.64 -13.86 -6.78
C LEU A 89 -11.88 -14.33 -5.55
N HIS A 90 -10.54 -14.19 -5.55
CA HIS A 90 -9.70 -14.65 -4.46
C HIS A 90 -9.09 -13.51 -3.67
N HIS A 91 -8.76 -12.38 -4.26
CA HIS A 91 -8.04 -11.29 -3.60
C HIS A 91 -8.95 -10.10 -3.23
N SER A 92 -8.47 -9.26 -2.32
CA SER A 92 -9.10 -7.96 -2.01
C SER A 92 -8.06 -6.99 -1.48
N ILE A 93 -8.11 -5.75 -1.95
CA ILE A 93 -7.18 -4.70 -1.57
C ILE A 93 -7.92 -3.39 -1.34
N LYS A 94 -7.42 -2.62 -0.38
CA LYS A 94 -7.93 -1.29 -0.04
C LYS A 94 -6.95 -0.22 -0.51
N ALA A 95 -7.36 0.61 -1.46
CA ALA A 95 -6.52 1.66 -2.01
C ALA A 95 -7.29 2.95 -2.34
N THR A 96 -6.58 4.06 -2.53
CA THR A 96 -7.20 5.32 -2.98
C THR A 96 -7.70 5.22 -4.42
N ALA A 97 -8.68 6.03 -4.81
CA ALA A 97 -9.29 6.01 -6.15
C ALA A 97 -8.27 6.06 -7.31
N ASN A 98 -7.16 6.77 -7.11
CA ASN A 98 -6.10 6.99 -8.09
C ASN A 98 -4.97 5.92 -8.06
N HIS A 99 -5.04 4.93 -7.17
CA HIS A 99 -4.01 3.90 -7.06
C HIS A 99 -4.02 2.98 -8.29
N PRO A 100 -2.89 2.72 -8.98
CA PRO A 100 -2.88 1.99 -10.24
C PRO A 100 -2.69 0.48 -10.03
N PHE A 101 -3.47 -0.30 -10.75
CA PHE A 101 -3.44 -1.76 -10.81
C PHE A 101 -2.99 -2.22 -12.19
N LEU A 102 -2.24 -3.30 -12.26
CA LEU A 102 -1.82 -3.88 -13.53
C LEU A 102 -2.99 -4.68 -14.12
N VAL A 103 -3.56 -4.21 -15.22
CA VAL A 103 -4.73 -4.80 -15.87
C VAL A 103 -4.34 -5.41 -17.21
N LEU A 104 -4.83 -6.62 -17.48
CA LEU A 104 -4.74 -7.25 -18.79
C LEU A 104 -5.77 -6.64 -19.73
N LYS A 105 -5.32 -5.96 -20.78
CA LYS A 105 -6.18 -5.49 -21.86
C LYS A 105 -6.20 -6.48 -23.01
N ARG A 106 -7.36 -7.08 -23.24
CA ARG A 106 -7.62 -7.97 -24.39
C ARG A 106 -7.99 -7.15 -25.62
N ASN A 107 -7.17 -7.23 -26.67
CA ASN A 107 -7.36 -6.44 -27.89
C ASN A 107 -8.21 -7.16 -28.96
N GLY A 108 -8.80 -8.30 -28.62
CA GLY A 108 -9.61 -9.11 -29.54
C GLY A 108 -8.82 -10.21 -30.27
N ARG A 109 -9.53 -11.02 -31.05
CA ARG A 109 -8.98 -12.23 -31.69
C ARG A 109 -7.88 -11.85 -32.69
N GLY A 110 -6.69 -12.45 -32.54
CA GLY A 110 -5.53 -12.21 -33.42
C GLY A 110 -4.71 -10.96 -33.11
N LYS A 111 -5.09 -10.14 -32.13
CA LYS A 111 -4.31 -8.97 -31.68
C LYS A 111 -3.55 -9.29 -30.39
N LYS A 112 -2.33 -8.76 -30.27
CA LYS A 112 -1.48 -8.96 -29.08
C LYS A 112 -2.14 -8.31 -27.86
N ASN A 113 -2.36 -9.08 -26.80
CA ASN A 113 -2.77 -8.53 -25.51
C ASN A 113 -1.64 -7.70 -24.90
N ASN A 114 -1.99 -6.74 -24.06
CA ASN A 114 -1.01 -5.92 -23.38
C ASN A 114 -1.46 -5.61 -21.95
N PHE A 115 -0.48 -5.39 -21.08
CA PHE A 115 -0.74 -4.87 -19.75
C PHE A 115 -0.84 -3.35 -19.77
N VAL A 116 -1.77 -2.81 -19.00
CA VAL A 116 -1.98 -1.38 -18.81
C VAL A 116 -2.19 -1.09 -17.33
N TRP A 117 -1.71 0.06 -16.88
CA TRP A 117 -2.00 0.54 -15.54
C TRP A 117 -3.34 1.27 -15.56
N GLN A 118 -4.26 0.87 -14.69
CA GLN A 118 -5.59 1.46 -14.57
C GLN A 118 -5.87 1.75 -13.10
N THR A 119 -6.45 2.92 -12.83
CA THR A 119 -6.79 3.33 -11.46
C THR A 119 -8.15 2.78 -11.03
N ILE A 120 -8.43 2.66 -9.74
CA ILE A 120 -9.75 2.23 -9.25
C ILE A 120 -10.88 3.08 -9.86
N SER A 121 -10.68 4.39 -10.01
CA SER A 121 -11.67 5.29 -10.63
C SER A 121 -11.96 5.00 -12.10
N GLU A 122 -11.04 4.35 -12.80
CA GLU A 122 -11.20 3.97 -14.20
C GLU A 122 -11.67 2.51 -14.35
N MET A 123 -11.53 1.69 -13.30
CA MET A 123 -11.84 0.26 -13.32
C MET A 123 -13.33 -0.01 -13.20
N LYS A 124 -13.74 -1.14 -13.79
CA LYS A 124 -15.10 -1.66 -13.71
C LYS A 124 -15.09 -3.17 -13.42
N THR A 125 -16.22 -3.68 -12.94
CA THR A 125 -16.44 -5.12 -12.79
C THR A 125 -16.17 -5.83 -14.13
N GLY A 126 -15.41 -6.91 -14.07
CA GLY A 126 -14.95 -7.68 -15.24
C GLY A 126 -13.58 -7.30 -15.78
N ASP A 127 -12.98 -6.19 -15.36
CA ASP A 127 -11.58 -5.91 -15.67
C ASP A 127 -10.67 -6.98 -15.02
N GLU A 128 -9.61 -7.41 -15.72
CA GLU A 128 -8.73 -8.49 -15.27
C GLU A 128 -7.43 -7.95 -14.67
N VAL A 129 -7.25 -8.05 -13.36
CA VAL A 129 -6.02 -7.64 -12.66
C VAL A 129 -5.01 -8.77 -12.60
N VAL A 130 -3.72 -8.43 -12.61
CA VAL A 130 -2.63 -9.39 -12.39
C VAL A 130 -2.47 -9.65 -10.90
N VAL A 131 -2.50 -10.91 -10.52
CA VAL A 131 -2.37 -11.37 -9.12
C VAL A 131 -1.30 -12.43 -8.99
N LEU A 132 -0.76 -12.55 -7.79
CA LEU A 132 0.17 -13.57 -7.39
C LEU A 132 -0.57 -14.87 -7.08
N LYS A 133 -0.14 -15.98 -7.67
CA LYS A 133 -0.69 -17.32 -7.42
C LYS A 133 0.27 -18.25 -6.67
N ASN A 134 1.57 -17.96 -6.73
CA ASN A 134 2.59 -18.81 -6.12
C ASN A 134 3.84 -17.98 -5.76
N LEU A 135 4.57 -18.42 -4.73
CA LEU A 135 5.87 -17.88 -4.32
C LEU A 135 6.89 -19.02 -4.29
N ASP A 136 8.15 -18.69 -4.47
CA ASP A 136 9.22 -19.65 -4.25
C ASP A 136 9.27 -20.09 -2.79
N GLU A 137 9.57 -21.37 -2.59
CA GLU A 137 9.70 -21.96 -1.27
C GLU A 137 11.09 -21.66 -0.72
N GLY A 138 11.13 -21.25 0.55
CA GLY A 138 12.36 -21.10 1.31
C GLY A 138 12.75 -22.39 2.02
N GLU A 139 13.73 -22.26 2.91
CA GLU A 139 14.22 -23.35 3.76
C GLU A 139 13.44 -23.40 5.07
N SER A 140 13.61 -24.51 5.82
CA SER A 140 13.12 -24.61 7.19
C SER A 140 13.67 -23.47 8.05
N PHE A 141 12.79 -22.82 8.79
CA PHE A 141 13.11 -21.65 9.58
C PHE A 141 13.97 -22.02 10.79
N LYS A 142 15.12 -21.36 10.94
CA LYS A 142 16.00 -21.52 12.09
C LYS A 142 15.56 -20.62 13.24
N PHE A 143 15.35 -21.20 14.41
CA PHE A 143 14.92 -20.45 15.60
C PHE A 143 16.12 -19.89 16.37
N GLU A 144 16.12 -18.58 16.60
CA GLU A 144 17.06 -17.92 17.50
C GLU A 144 16.43 -17.74 18.88
N PHE A 145 16.66 -18.71 19.77
CA PHE A 145 16.11 -18.66 21.13
C PHE A 145 17.14 -19.01 22.21
N ASN A 146 17.34 -18.09 23.14
CA ASN A 146 18.21 -18.30 24.29
C ASN A 146 17.41 -18.88 25.47
N LYS A 147 17.70 -20.13 25.83
CA LYS A 147 17.09 -20.80 27.00
C LYS A 147 17.44 -20.07 28.28
N VAL A 148 16.45 -19.94 29.16
CA VAL A 148 16.63 -19.44 30.53
C VAL A 148 17.30 -20.52 31.35
N LYS A 149 18.31 -20.12 32.13
CA LYS A 149 19.04 -20.96 33.07
C LYS A 149 18.54 -20.73 34.50
N LYS A 150 18.83 -21.70 35.38
CA LYS A 150 18.47 -21.63 36.79
C LYS A 150 19.22 -20.46 37.44
N GLY A 151 18.49 -19.48 37.99
CA GLY A 151 19.06 -18.27 38.60
C GLY A 151 18.91 -16.99 37.78
N ASP A 152 18.54 -17.08 36.50
CA ASP A 152 18.39 -15.89 35.64
C ASP A 152 17.21 -14.99 36.06
N TYR A 153 16.21 -15.54 36.78
CA TYR A 153 15.01 -14.85 37.27
C TYR A 153 14.41 -15.61 38.49
N LYS A 154 13.26 -15.15 39.04
CA LYS A 154 12.45 -15.81 40.10
C LYS A 154 11.91 -17.21 39.69
N VAL A 155 12.73 -18.08 39.13
CA VAL A 155 12.40 -19.41 38.60
C VAL A 155 13.10 -20.45 39.46
N ASN A 156 12.37 -21.01 40.43
CA ASN A 156 12.92 -21.97 41.41
C ASN A 156 13.07 -23.39 40.84
N ARG A 157 12.36 -23.74 39.76
CA ARG A 157 12.41 -25.04 39.05
C ARG A 157 12.30 -24.82 37.54
N LEU A 158 13.20 -25.45 36.77
CA LEU A 158 13.10 -25.55 35.32
C LEU A 158 12.77 -26.99 34.96
N ASN A 159 11.72 -27.20 34.18
CA ASN A 159 11.47 -28.48 33.54
C ASN A 159 12.31 -28.50 32.25
N GLU A 160 13.25 -29.43 32.18
CA GLU A 160 14.07 -29.61 30.98
C GLU A 160 13.18 -30.12 29.84
N ILE A 161 13.29 -29.44 28.71
CA ILE A 161 12.56 -29.74 27.50
C ILE A 161 13.50 -29.56 26.31
N ASN A 162 13.38 -30.44 25.32
CA ASN A 162 14.02 -30.24 24.04
C ASN A 162 13.34 -29.04 23.35
N LEU A 163 14.12 -28.15 22.74
CA LEU A 163 13.56 -27.10 21.89
C LEU A 163 14.20 -27.27 20.52
N PRO A 164 13.40 -27.41 19.45
CA PRO A 164 13.93 -27.61 18.12
C PRO A 164 14.69 -26.37 17.64
N GLU A 165 15.77 -26.58 16.90
CA GLU A 165 16.55 -25.49 16.28
C GLU A 165 15.95 -25.04 14.95
N TYR A 166 15.20 -25.92 14.27
CA TYR A 166 14.60 -25.69 12.96
C TYR A 166 13.11 -26.02 12.96
N SER A 167 12.36 -25.38 12.07
CA SER A 167 10.99 -25.76 11.77
C SER A 167 10.94 -27.15 11.12
N SER A 168 9.79 -27.81 11.25
CA SER A 168 9.54 -29.13 10.69
C SER A 168 8.03 -29.35 10.51
N PRO A 169 7.59 -30.29 9.67
CA PRO A 169 6.16 -30.60 9.50
C PRO A 169 5.43 -30.86 10.83
N ASP A 170 6.03 -31.66 11.71
CA ASP A 170 5.47 -31.97 13.02
C ASP A 170 5.35 -30.74 13.93
N LEU A 171 6.40 -29.90 13.97
CA LEU A 171 6.38 -28.67 14.75
C LEU A 171 5.36 -27.67 14.20
N MET A 172 5.24 -27.58 12.87
CA MET A 172 4.27 -26.71 12.23
C MET A 172 2.84 -27.16 12.51
N LYS A 173 2.57 -28.47 12.51
CA LYS A 173 1.29 -29.02 12.92
C LYS A 173 0.97 -28.72 14.38
N TYR A 174 1.96 -28.84 15.28
CA TYR A 174 1.83 -28.45 16.68
C TYR A 174 1.48 -26.95 16.83
N PHE A 175 2.17 -26.08 16.08
CA PHE A 175 1.87 -24.64 16.09
C PHE A 175 0.53 -24.30 15.46
N GLY A 176 0.07 -25.02 14.45
CA GLY A 176 -1.28 -24.86 13.91
C GLY A 176 -2.35 -25.10 14.98
N ILE A 177 -2.21 -26.19 15.75
CA ILE A 177 -3.11 -26.48 16.89
C ILE A 177 -2.99 -25.38 17.96
N TYR A 178 -1.77 -24.90 18.24
CA TYR A 178 -1.56 -23.80 19.19
C TYR A 178 -2.22 -22.49 18.76
N VAL A 179 -2.25 -22.19 17.46
CA VAL A 179 -2.86 -20.94 16.97
C VAL A 179 -4.38 -20.97 17.13
N GLY A 180 -5.03 -22.11 16.91
CA GLY A 180 -6.46 -22.26 17.15
C GLY A 180 -6.81 -22.33 18.64
N ASP A 181 -6.37 -23.38 19.33
CA ASP A 181 -6.85 -23.71 20.69
C ASP A 181 -5.82 -23.50 21.80
N GLY A 182 -4.61 -23.01 21.48
CA GLY A 182 -3.51 -22.87 22.42
C GLY A 182 -3.37 -21.50 23.10
N TRP A 183 -2.83 -21.49 24.32
CA TRP A 183 -2.43 -20.28 25.04
C TRP A 183 -1.11 -20.47 25.81
N THR A 184 -0.43 -19.36 26.08
CA THR A 184 0.73 -19.29 26.97
C THR A 184 0.42 -18.44 28.20
N ARG A 185 1.00 -18.78 29.34
CA ARG A 185 1.06 -17.95 30.55
C ARG A 185 2.51 -17.85 31.00
N ASN A 186 3.25 -16.91 30.44
CA ASN A 186 4.69 -16.74 30.69
C ASN A 186 5.04 -16.65 32.19
N GLY A 187 4.24 -15.90 32.97
CA GLY A 187 4.47 -15.76 34.42
C GLY A 187 4.33 -17.06 35.22
N LYS A 188 3.64 -18.07 34.68
CA LYS A 188 3.52 -19.42 35.27
C LYS A 188 4.36 -20.47 34.54
N GLY A 189 5.03 -20.09 33.45
CA GLY A 189 5.69 -21.02 32.53
C GLY A 189 4.74 -22.11 32.06
N GLU A 190 3.52 -21.76 31.67
CA GLU A 190 2.49 -22.73 31.29
C GLU A 190 2.12 -22.56 29.82
N VAL A 191 2.02 -23.68 29.11
CA VAL A 191 1.45 -23.77 27.77
C VAL A 191 0.28 -24.72 27.84
N GLY A 192 -0.89 -24.28 27.37
CA GLY A 192 -2.10 -25.09 27.43
C GLY A 192 -2.92 -25.01 26.15
N PHE A 193 -3.81 -25.99 25.97
CA PHE A 193 -4.64 -26.20 24.80
C PHE A 193 -6.07 -26.60 25.22
N ALA A 194 -7.07 -26.03 24.57
CA ALA A 194 -8.49 -26.24 24.86
C ALA A 194 -9.03 -27.42 24.05
N LEU A 195 -8.52 -28.61 24.35
CA LEU A 195 -8.83 -29.83 23.60
C LEU A 195 -9.58 -30.84 24.48
N PRO A 196 -10.91 -30.96 24.31
CA PRO A 196 -11.72 -31.91 25.05
C PRO A 196 -11.24 -33.35 24.90
N GLN A 197 -11.54 -34.16 25.91
CA GLN A 197 -11.33 -35.60 25.87
C GLN A 197 -12.01 -36.21 24.63
N ASN A 198 -11.35 -37.16 23.99
CA ASN A 198 -11.77 -37.82 22.74
C ASN A 198 -11.71 -36.95 21.46
N SER A 199 -11.18 -35.72 21.52
CA SER A 199 -10.92 -34.97 20.29
C SER A 199 -9.69 -35.53 19.56
N LYS A 200 -9.77 -35.69 18.23
CA LYS A 200 -8.64 -36.16 17.40
C LYS A 200 -7.41 -35.26 17.53
N ALA A 201 -7.62 -33.96 17.70
CA ALA A 201 -6.55 -32.98 17.90
C ALA A 201 -5.75 -33.25 19.18
N ARG A 202 -6.41 -33.72 20.25
CA ARG A 202 -5.76 -34.04 21.53
C ARG A 202 -4.75 -35.16 21.40
N GLU A 203 -5.13 -36.27 20.77
CA GLU A 203 -4.26 -37.42 20.57
C GLU A 203 -3.02 -37.04 19.75
N ILE A 204 -3.24 -36.34 18.63
CA ILE A 204 -2.17 -35.84 17.76
C ILE A 204 -1.25 -34.88 18.52
N LEU A 205 -1.81 -33.94 19.31
CA LEU A 205 -1.02 -32.98 20.07
C LEU A 205 -0.12 -33.67 21.11
N VAL A 206 -0.63 -34.67 21.83
CA VAL A 206 0.13 -35.40 22.85
C VAL A 206 1.29 -36.17 22.23
N ASP A 207 1.05 -36.83 21.10
CA ASP A 207 2.09 -37.53 20.34
C ASP A 207 3.17 -36.56 19.82
N LEU A 208 2.76 -35.49 19.14
CA LEU A 208 3.66 -34.45 18.66
C LEU A 208 4.47 -33.82 19.79
N HIS A 209 3.83 -33.51 20.93
CA HIS A 209 4.52 -32.92 22.07
C HIS A 209 5.63 -33.84 22.59
N SER A 210 5.32 -35.12 22.76
CA SER A 210 6.25 -36.13 23.23
C SER A 210 7.41 -36.32 22.26
N LYS A 211 7.12 -36.33 20.95
CA LYS A 211 8.11 -36.49 19.87
C LYS A 211 9.06 -35.29 19.74
N ILE A 212 8.53 -34.07 19.76
CA ILE A 212 9.29 -32.84 19.48
C ILE A 212 10.08 -32.40 20.71
N PHE A 213 9.35 -32.24 21.81
CA PHE A 213 9.83 -31.52 22.98
C PHE A 213 10.27 -32.47 24.09
N GLY A 214 9.66 -33.65 24.15
CA GLY A 214 9.74 -34.52 25.32
C GLY A 214 9.13 -33.86 26.56
N GLY A 215 9.26 -34.52 27.71
CA GLY A 215 8.76 -33.99 28.98
C GLY A 215 7.31 -34.38 29.29
N LYS A 216 6.86 -34.01 30.50
CA LYS A 216 5.55 -34.44 31.02
C LYS A 216 4.45 -33.49 30.54
N ILE A 217 3.45 -34.07 29.89
CA ILE A 217 2.19 -33.40 29.59
C ILE A 217 1.13 -33.78 30.64
N ARG A 218 0.29 -32.84 31.03
CA ARG A 218 -0.84 -33.05 31.92
C ARG A 218 -2.12 -32.86 31.13
N THR A 219 -3.14 -33.61 31.49
CA THR A 219 -4.44 -33.53 30.81
C THR A 219 -5.57 -33.62 31.82
N ASP A 220 -6.64 -32.88 31.59
CA ASP A 220 -7.94 -33.02 32.25
C ASP A 220 -9.04 -33.21 31.19
N ASP A 221 -10.32 -33.15 31.58
CA ASP A 221 -11.45 -33.41 30.66
C ASP A 221 -11.50 -32.41 29.48
N MET A 222 -11.02 -31.19 29.67
CA MET A 222 -11.14 -30.08 28.70
C MET A 222 -9.82 -29.56 28.17
N TYR A 223 -8.71 -29.82 28.89
CA TYR A 223 -7.45 -29.16 28.65
C TYR A 223 -6.27 -30.13 28.60
N VAL A 224 -5.29 -29.77 27.77
CA VAL A 224 -3.96 -30.36 27.73
C VAL A 224 -2.98 -29.25 28.08
N TYR A 225 -2.09 -29.45 29.04
CA TYR A 225 -1.14 -28.42 29.44
C TYR A 225 0.20 -28.99 29.90
N THR A 226 1.24 -28.18 29.75
CA THR A 226 2.60 -28.47 30.19
C THR A 226 3.16 -27.25 30.90
N ASN A 227 3.95 -27.48 31.95
CA ASN A 227 4.62 -26.41 32.68
C ASN A 227 6.08 -26.36 32.24
N SER A 228 6.42 -25.48 31.31
CA SER A 228 7.80 -25.16 30.93
C SER A 228 7.95 -23.67 30.64
N VAL A 229 8.78 -22.98 31.43
CA VAL A 229 9.12 -21.56 31.23
C VAL A 229 9.78 -21.36 29.87
N ASN A 230 10.68 -22.26 29.47
CA ASN A 230 11.39 -22.17 28.20
C ASN A 230 10.45 -22.39 27.02
N LEU A 231 9.51 -23.34 27.09
CA LEU A 231 8.53 -23.54 26.02
C LEU A 231 7.56 -22.36 25.89
N ALA A 232 7.04 -21.85 27.01
CA ALA A 232 6.13 -20.70 26.99
C ALA A 232 6.80 -19.46 26.37
N ARG A 233 8.04 -19.16 26.79
CA ARG A 233 8.84 -18.05 26.23
C ARG A 233 9.21 -18.28 24.77
N PHE A 234 9.53 -19.52 24.40
CA PHE A 234 9.82 -19.88 23.02
C PHE A 234 8.63 -19.58 22.14
N ILE A 235 7.45 -20.12 22.43
CA ILE A 235 6.22 -19.88 21.66
C ILE A 235 5.86 -18.38 21.61
N ASP A 236 6.00 -17.67 22.73
CA ASP A 236 5.73 -16.23 22.79
C ASP A 236 6.67 -15.42 21.88
N SER A 237 7.94 -15.82 21.80
CA SER A 237 8.92 -15.18 20.90
C SER A 237 8.66 -15.41 19.40
N LEU A 238 7.86 -16.40 19.03
CA LEU A 238 7.56 -16.73 17.63
C LEU A 238 6.54 -15.78 16.98
N GLY A 239 5.86 -14.95 17.76
CA GLY A 239 4.98 -13.90 17.24
C GLY A 239 3.56 -14.35 16.87
N PHE A 240 3.08 -15.49 17.38
CA PHE A 240 1.72 -15.99 17.12
C PHE A 240 0.60 -15.14 17.74
N GLY A 241 0.94 -14.19 18.62
CA GLY A 241 -0.02 -13.38 19.36
C GLY A 241 -0.69 -14.12 20.53
N SER A 242 -1.34 -13.36 21.40
CA SER A 242 -1.95 -13.86 22.65
C SER A 242 -3.45 -13.55 22.73
N GLY A 243 -4.22 -14.57 23.10
CA GLY A 243 -5.69 -14.52 23.14
C GLY A 243 -6.33 -14.61 21.75
N ALA A 244 -7.54 -15.17 21.68
CA ALA A 244 -8.19 -15.55 20.43
C ALA A 244 -8.34 -14.41 19.39
N LYS A 245 -8.52 -13.16 19.83
CA LYS A 245 -8.68 -12.00 18.92
C LYS A 245 -7.37 -11.49 18.34
N ASN A 246 -6.23 -11.76 18.98
CA ASN A 246 -4.92 -11.26 18.56
C ASN A 246 -4.01 -12.35 18.00
N LYS A 247 -4.49 -13.59 17.89
CA LYS A 247 -3.77 -14.66 17.19
C LYS A 247 -3.47 -14.24 15.76
N VAL A 248 -2.31 -14.60 15.25
CA VAL A 248 -1.85 -14.21 13.92
C VAL A 248 -0.91 -15.27 13.34
N ILE A 249 -0.79 -15.33 12.02
CA ILE A 249 0.25 -16.10 11.33
C ILE A 249 1.48 -15.21 11.17
N PRO A 250 2.61 -15.52 11.82
CA PRO A 250 3.86 -14.79 11.64
C PRO A 250 4.34 -14.80 10.19
N SER A 251 5.05 -13.75 9.78
CA SER A 251 5.54 -13.56 8.41
C SER A 251 6.46 -14.69 7.95
N TRP A 252 7.29 -15.24 8.83
CA TRP A 252 8.22 -16.32 8.48
C TRP A 252 7.52 -17.61 8.03
N ILE A 253 6.24 -17.82 8.37
CA ILE A 253 5.48 -19.00 7.92
C ILE A 253 5.20 -18.94 6.40
N SER A 254 5.05 -17.75 5.81
CA SER A 254 4.70 -17.64 4.39
C SER A 254 5.80 -18.12 3.45
N ILE A 255 7.04 -18.15 3.91
CA ILE A 255 8.23 -18.53 3.12
C ILE A 255 8.70 -19.96 3.40
N LEU A 256 8.04 -20.71 4.29
CA LEU A 256 8.41 -22.09 4.59
C LEU A 256 8.24 -23.03 3.38
N PRO A 257 8.90 -24.20 3.40
CA PRO A 257 8.61 -25.30 2.47
C PRO A 257 7.13 -25.64 2.43
N LYS A 258 6.65 -26.12 1.28
CA LYS A 258 5.23 -26.43 1.08
C LYS A 258 4.70 -27.44 2.10
N GLU A 259 5.44 -28.51 2.40
CA GLU A 259 5.03 -29.54 3.36
C GLU A 259 4.84 -28.98 4.79
N GLU A 260 5.68 -28.01 5.18
CA GLU A 260 5.58 -27.33 6.47
C GLU A 260 4.36 -26.40 6.52
N LYS A 261 4.10 -25.64 5.45
CA LYS A 261 2.90 -24.80 5.33
C LYS A 261 1.63 -25.64 5.37
N GLU A 262 1.60 -26.76 4.65
CA GLU A 262 0.49 -27.70 4.65
C GLU A 262 0.27 -28.29 6.04
N SER A 263 1.33 -28.70 6.73
CA SER A 263 1.24 -29.23 8.08
C SER A 263 0.74 -28.20 9.09
N PHE A 264 1.17 -26.94 8.97
CA PHE A 264 0.63 -25.83 9.76
C PHE A 264 -0.88 -25.65 9.54
N VAL A 265 -1.32 -25.62 8.28
CA VAL A 265 -2.75 -25.52 7.92
C VAL A 265 -3.53 -26.73 8.43
N GLN A 266 -2.98 -27.94 8.35
CA GLN A 266 -3.61 -29.14 8.94
C GLN A 266 -3.78 -29.00 10.46
N GLY A 267 -2.78 -28.45 11.16
CA GLY A 267 -2.87 -28.17 12.60
C GLY A 267 -3.99 -27.18 12.91
N LEU A 268 -4.11 -26.09 12.15
CA LEU A 268 -5.24 -25.16 12.26
C LEU A 268 -6.57 -25.89 12.03
N MET A 269 -6.65 -26.73 10.99
CA MET A 269 -7.88 -27.44 10.66
C MET A 269 -8.32 -28.45 11.73
N LEU A 270 -7.40 -28.95 12.56
CA LEU A 270 -7.71 -29.84 13.68
C LEU A 270 -8.37 -29.12 14.86
N SER A 271 -8.23 -27.79 14.96
CA SER A 271 -8.80 -26.96 16.02
C SER A 271 -10.17 -26.40 15.61
N ASP A 272 -10.19 -25.23 14.97
CA ASP A 272 -11.40 -24.52 14.53
C ASP A 272 -11.77 -24.80 13.06
N GLY A 273 -11.26 -25.89 12.51
CA GLY A 273 -11.49 -26.29 11.12
C GLY A 273 -12.63 -27.27 10.93
N TYR A 274 -13.26 -27.18 9.76
CA TYR A 274 -14.30 -28.10 9.34
C TYR A 274 -14.15 -28.42 7.86
N LYS A 275 -14.21 -29.70 7.48
CA LYS A 275 -14.08 -30.15 6.09
C LYS A 275 -15.32 -30.96 5.69
N ILE A 276 -15.97 -30.56 4.60
CA ILE A 276 -17.02 -31.33 3.90
C ILE A 276 -16.51 -31.57 2.48
N ASP A 277 -16.43 -32.84 2.07
CA ASP A 277 -15.96 -33.24 0.74
C ASP A 277 -14.63 -32.55 0.38
N ASN A 278 -14.62 -31.75 -0.68
CA ASN A 278 -13.46 -30.99 -1.15
C ASN A 278 -13.39 -29.55 -0.59
N SER A 279 -14.33 -29.16 0.28
CA SER A 279 -14.40 -27.80 0.85
C SER A 279 -14.00 -27.80 2.32
N SER A 280 -13.02 -26.96 2.65
CA SER A 280 -12.58 -26.68 4.01
C SER A 280 -13.08 -25.31 4.45
N ARG A 281 -13.45 -25.19 5.72
CA ARG A 281 -13.81 -23.94 6.38
C ARG A 281 -12.96 -23.80 7.63
N TYR A 282 -12.40 -22.62 7.85
CA TYR A 282 -11.72 -22.27 9.10
C TYR A 282 -12.38 -21.04 9.73
N VAL A 283 -12.62 -21.09 11.03
CA VAL A 283 -13.30 -20.03 11.81
C VAL A 283 -12.30 -19.40 12.77
N SER A 284 -12.36 -18.08 12.96
CA SER A 284 -11.57 -17.42 13.99
C SER A 284 -12.17 -16.09 14.46
N ALA A 285 -11.91 -15.74 15.72
CA ALA A 285 -12.17 -14.40 16.25
C ALA A 285 -11.12 -13.36 15.79
N SER A 286 -9.96 -13.79 15.30
CA SER A 286 -8.92 -12.89 14.79
C SER A 286 -9.11 -12.64 13.30
N TYR A 287 -9.48 -11.41 12.94
CA TYR A 287 -9.56 -11.00 11.53
C TYR A 287 -8.19 -11.00 10.85
N GLU A 288 -7.13 -10.67 11.59
CA GLU A 288 -5.77 -10.68 11.05
C GLU A 288 -5.29 -12.10 10.73
N LEU A 289 -5.62 -13.08 11.58
CA LEU A 289 -5.34 -14.49 11.31
C LEU A 289 -6.00 -14.92 10.01
N LEU A 290 -7.30 -14.61 9.83
CA LEU A 290 -8.03 -14.95 8.61
C LEU A 290 -7.46 -14.25 7.37
N LYS A 291 -7.03 -12.99 7.51
CA LYS A 291 -6.42 -12.22 6.41
C LYS A 291 -5.10 -12.86 5.95
N ARG A 292 -4.22 -13.21 6.88
CA ARG A 292 -2.93 -13.85 6.56
C ARG A 292 -3.10 -15.29 6.10
N LEU A 293 -4.03 -16.04 6.69
CA LEU A 293 -4.33 -17.41 6.27
C LEU A 293 -4.86 -17.43 4.84
N ARG A 294 -5.75 -16.49 4.48
CA ARG A 294 -6.24 -16.37 3.10
C ARG A 294 -5.10 -16.20 2.10
N LEU A 295 -4.15 -15.31 2.41
CA LEU A 295 -2.99 -15.06 1.56
C LEU A 295 -2.04 -16.26 1.48
N LEU A 296 -1.78 -16.91 2.62
CA LEU A 296 -0.98 -18.14 2.68
C LEU A 296 -1.58 -19.23 1.78
N LEU A 297 -2.88 -19.51 1.95
CA LEU A 297 -3.59 -20.52 1.16
C LEU A 297 -3.59 -20.18 -0.34
N GLN A 298 -3.70 -18.90 -0.71
CA GLN A 298 -3.61 -18.46 -2.11
C GLN A 298 -2.24 -18.74 -2.71
N THR A 299 -1.17 -18.41 -1.98
CA THR A 299 0.20 -18.69 -2.43
C THR A 299 0.55 -20.18 -2.45
N MET A 300 -0.24 -21.01 -1.77
CA MET A 300 -0.17 -22.48 -1.87
C MET A 300 -0.96 -23.04 -3.07
N GLY A 301 -1.55 -22.18 -3.91
CA GLY A 301 -2.33 -22.58 -5.08
C GLY A 301 -3.76 -23.02 -4.77
N LEU A 302 -4.28 -22.77 -3.56
CA LEU A 302 -5.65 -23.14 -3.21
C LEU A 302 -6.66 -22.10 -3.73
N ARG A 303 -7.91 -22.55 -3.90
CA ARG A 303 -9.04 -21.68 -4.18
C ARG A 303 -9.56 -21.15 -2.84
N VAL A 304 -9.50 -19.84 -2.62
CA VAL A 304 -9.92 -19.24 -1.34
C VAL A 304 -11.04 -18.23 -1.55
N GLY A 305 -12.10 -18.30 -0.74
CA GLY A 305 -13.20 -17.35 -0.75
C GLY A 305 -12.91 -16.05 0.00
N LYS A 306 -13.91 -15.17 0.08
CA LYS A 306 -13.84 -13.95 0.90
C LYS A 306 -13.89 -14.29 2.38
N ILE A 307 -13.39 -13.36 3.21
CA ILE A 307 -13.59 -13.43 4.66
C ILE A 307 -15.01 -12.96 4.96
N HIS A 308 -15.81 -13.83 5.56
CA HIS A 308 -17.15 -13.48 6.03
C HIS A 308 -17.08 -13.14 7.53
N ARG A 309 -17.76 -12.08 7.95
CA ARG A 309 -17.88 -11.69 9.37
C ARG A 309 -19.30 -11.96 9.87
N GLN A 310 -19.40 -12.40 11.11
CA GLN A 310 -20.66 -12.63 11.81
C GLN A 310 -20.56 -12.05 13.22
N ARG A 311 -21.66 -11.43 13.67
CA ARG A 311 -21.86 -11.01 15.06
C ARG A 311 -23.04 -11.79 15.62
N LYS A 312 -22.85 -12.38 16.80
CA LYS A 312 -23.92 -12.96 17.60
C LYS A 312 -24.07 -12.15 18.87
N GLU A 313 -25.32 -11.81 19.19
CA GLU A 313 -25.64 -11.01 20.36
C GLU A 313 -25.73 -11.88 21.62
N LYS A 314 -25.47 -11.27 22.77
CA LYS A 314 -25.73 -11.89 24.07
C LYS A 314 -27.17 -12.46 24.13
N GLY A 315 -27.33 -13.65 24.70
CA GLY A 315 -28.61 -14.36 24.79
C GLY A 315 -28.95 -15.22 23.58
N THR A 316 -28.14 -15.19 22.51
CA THR A 316 -28.30 -16.14 21.39
C THR A 316 -28.10 -17.58 21.90
N LYS A 317 -29.09 -18.46 21.65
CA LYS A 317 -28.98 -19.89 21.95
C LYS A 317 -27.99 -20.56 20.99
N CYS A 318 -26.90 -21.07 21.54
CA CYS A 318 -26.04 -22.07 20.92
C CYS A 318 -26.45 -23.45 21.44
N VAL A 319 -26.10 -24.53 20.71
CA VAL A 319 -26.54 -25.92 20.92
C VAL A 319 -27.07 -26.21 22.34
N ASP A 320 -26.20 -26.11 23.36
CA ASP A 320 -26.57 -26.36 24.77
C ASP A 320 -26.34 -25.17 25.72
N ARG A 321 -26.08 -23.96 25.21
CA ARG A 321 -25.70 -22.79 26.03
C ARG A 321 -26.17 -21.47 25.43
N GLU A 322 -26.44 -20.49 26.29
CA GLU A 322 -26.65 -19.11 25.84
C GLU A 322 -25.34 -18.32 25.81
N LEU A 323 -25.19 -17.48 24.78
CA LEU A 323 -24.06 -16.56 24.66
C LEU A 323 -24.08 -15.54 25.79
N LEU A 324 -23.03 -15.56 26.63
CA LEU A 324 -22.91 -14.65 27.79
C LEU A 324 -22.56 -13.21 27.40
N ARG A 325 -22.01 -13.02 26.20
CA ARG A 325 -21.58 -11.73 25.67
C ARG A 325 -21.68 -11.72 24.15
N ASP A 326 -21.76 -10.51 23.60
CA ASP A 326 -21.61 -10.29 22.17
C ASP A 326 -20.30 -10.89 21.67
N SER A 327 -20.40 -11.67 20.61
CA SER A 327 -19.27 -12.36 20.02
C SER A 327 -19.22 -12.07 18.53
N GLU A 328 -18.06 -11.59 18.10
CA GLU A 328 -17.77 -11.35 16.69
C GLU A 328 -16.66 -12.29 16.24
N TYR A 329 -16.88 -12.96 15.12
CA TYR A 329 -15.93 -13.89 14.51
C TYR A 329 -16.08 -13.86 12.99
N GLY A 330 -15.08 -14.39 12.30
CA GLY A 330 -15.13 -14.57 10.86
C GLY A 330 -14.80 -16.00 10.46
N TYR A 331 -15.03 -16.29 9.18
CA TYR A 331 -14.61 -17.54 8.58
C TYR A 331 -14.15 -17.34 7.14
N ILE A 332 -13.31 -18.26 6.68
CA ILE A 332 -12.94 -18.42 5.28
C ILE A 332 -13.26 -19.84 4.83
N CYS A 333 -13.62 -19.98 3.55
CA CYS A 333 -13.75 -21.27 2.90
C CYS A 333 -12.67 -21.41 1.83
N PHE A 334 -12.11 -22.61 1.69
CA PHE A 334 -11.12 -22.91 0.68
C PHE A 334 -11.23 -24.35 0.19
N SER A 335 -10.73 -24.61 -1.02
CA SER A 335 -10.71 -25.93 -1.64
C SER A 335 -9.47 -26.07 -2.52
N GLU A 336 -9.20 -27.30 -2.95
CA GLU A 336 -8.29 -27.54 -4.06
C GLU A 336 -8.82 -26.86 -5.33
N ARG A 337 -7.91 -26.43 -6.21
CA ARG A 337 -8.26 -25.92 -7.54
C ARG A 337 -8.40 -27.10 -8.49
N ASP A 338 -9.42 -27.07 -9.33
CA ASP A 338 -9.53 -28.03 -10.42
C ASP A 338 -8.34 -27.85 -11.37
N GLU A 339 -7.64 -28.94 -11.67
CA GLU A 339 -6.54 -28.89 -12.64
C GLU A 339 -7.07 -28.64 -14.05
N TRP A 340 -6.46 -27.66 -14.71
CA TRP A 340 -6.78 -27.34 -16.08
C TRP A 340 -6.09 -28.37 -16.97
N ASN A 341 -6.86 -29.16 -17.73
CA ASN A 341 -6.28 -30.08 -18.71
C ASN A 341 -5.78 -29.31 -19.94
N THR A 342 -4.65 -28.63 -19.78
CA THR A 342 -4.04 -27.74 -20.79
C THR A 342 -3.57 -28.48 -22.03
N GLU A 343 -3.32 -29.79 -21.95
CA GLU A 343 -3.01 -30.64 -23.10
C GLU A 343 -4.22 -30.83 -24.01
N LYS A 344 -5.43 -30.98 -23.44
CA LYS A 344 -6.65 -31.24 -24.21
C LYS A 344 -7.30 -29.98 -24.79
N TYR A 345 -7.21 -28.83 -24.10
CA TYR A 345 -7.85 -27.57 -24.55
C TYR A 345 -6.96 -26.31 -24.37
N PRO A 346 -5.76 -26.27 -24.96
CA PRO A 346 -4.79 -25.19 -24.73
C PRO A 346 -5.29 -23.81 -25.14
N SER A 347 -6.00 -23.70 -26.27
CA SER A 347 -6.49 -22.42 -26.82
C SER A 347 -7.63 -21.82 -26.00
N GLN A 348 -8.55 -22.64 -25.49
CA GLN A 348 -9.67 -22.20 -24.64
C GLN A 348 -9.17 -21.70 -23.28
N TYR A 349 -8.17 -22.37 -22.73
CA TYR A 349 -7.64 -22.06 -21.42
C TYR A 349 -6.68 -20.88 -21.40
N LYS A 350 -5.81 -20.73 -22.42
CA LYS A 350 -5.05 -19.49 -22.64
C LYS A 350 -5.93 -18.28 -22.92
N TYR A 351 -7.10 -18.51 -23.53
CA TYR A 351 -8.10 -17.45 -23.64
C TYR A 351 -8.72 -17.12 -22.28
N LYS A 352 -8.96 -18.06 -21.37
CA LYS A 352 -9.48 -17.72 -20.04
C LYS A 352 -8.45 -17.06 -19.13
N ASN A 353 -7.21 -17.54 -19.13
CA ASN A 353 -6.13 -16.98 -18.31
C ASN A 353 -4.87 -16.81 -19.18
N PHE A 354 -4.50 -15.55 -19.44
CA PHE A 354 -3.36 -15.23 -20.30
C PHE A 354 -2.03 -15.69 -19.71
N LEU A 355 -1.94 -15.77 -18.38
CA LEU A 355 -0.75 -16.18 -17.63
C LEU A 355 -0.89 -17.62 -17.09
N ILE A 356 -1.69 -18.47 -17.74
CA ILE A 356 -1.93 -19.84 -17.26
C ILE A 356 -0.64 -20.65 -17.09
N ASP A 357 0.29 -20.54 -18.06
CA ASP A 357 1.58 -21.23 -18.06
C ASP A 357 2.64 -20.53 -17.17
N ASN A 358 2.34 -19.34 -16.64
CA ASN A 358 3.28 -18.62 -15.77
C ASN A 358 3.41 -19.35 -14.44
N LYS A 359 4.59 -19.39 -13.81
CA LYS A 359 4.74 -20.05 -12.51
C LYS A 359 4.10 -19.25 -11.36
N TYR A 360 4.22 -17.92 -11.38
CA TYR A 360 3.98 -17.05 -10.23
C TYR A 360 2.70 -16.23 -10.31
N PHE A 361 2.22 -15.93 -11.52
CA PHE A 361 1.13 -14.99 -11.73
C PHE A 361 -0.05 -15.60 -12.48
N GLU A 362 -1.22 -15.02 -12.26
CA GLU A 362 -2.45 -15.24 -13.04
C GLU A 362 -3.23 -13.94 -13.19
N THR A 363 -4.35 -13.98 -13.90
CA THR A 363 -5.30 -12.86 -13.97
C THR A 363 -6.60 -13.21 -13.27
N GLU A 364 -7.16 -12.23 -12.53
CA GLU A 364 -8.45 -12.35 -11.88
C GLU A 364 -9.40 -11.21 -12.26
N GLU A 365 -10.66 -11.56 -12.49
CA GLU A 365 -11.71 -10.58 -12.73
C GLU A 365 -12.07 -9.81 -11.46
N VAL A 366 -12.12 -8.49 -11.57
CA VAL A 366 -12.70 -7.60 -10.56
C VAL A 366 -14.19 -7.90 -10.44
N ARG A 367 -14.63 -8.21 -9.22
CA ARG A 367 -16.03 -8.54 -8.90
C ARG A 367 -16.79 -7.33 -8.36
N ASP A 368 -16.11 -6.52 -7.55
CA ASP A 368 -16.75 -5.43 -6.80
C ASP A 368 -15.72 -4.34 -6.46
N ILE A 369 -16.17 -3.09 -6.46
CA ILE A 369 -15.40 -1.92 -6.03
C ILE A 369 -16.33 -1.07 -5.16
N LYS A 370 -15.96 -0.89 -3.88
CA LYS A 370 -16.80 -0.16 -2.92
C LYS A 370 -16.02 0.90 -2.17
N LEU A 371 -16.62 2.07 -1.97
CA LEU A 371 -16.10 3.08 -1.05
C LEU A 371 -16.21 2.54 0.38
N VAL A 372 -15.08 2.48 1.08
CA VAL A 372 -15.00 2.10 2.49
C VAL A 372 -15.08 3.34 3.39
N GLY A 373 -14.48 4.45 2.94
CA GLY A 373 -14.41 5.71 3.67
C GLY A 373 -12.96 6.10 4.01
N PRO A 374 -12.77 7.09 4.92
CA PRO A 374 -11.46 7.62 5.24
C PRO A 374 -10.62 6.64 6.07
N GLU A 375 -9.46 6.26 5.57
CA GLU A 375 -8.45 5.47 6.30
C GLU A 375 -7.07 6.16 6.21
N ARG A 376 -6.17 5.88 7.16
CA ARG A 376 -4.76 6.30 7.02
C ARG A 376 -4.11 5.48 5.91
N THR A 377 -3.29 6.13 5.11
CA THR A 377 -2.73 5.54 3.91
C THR A 377 -1.22 5.71 3.80
N LEU A 378 -0.55 4.66 3.35
CA LEU A 378 0.88 4.62 3.10
C LEU A 378 1.13 4.27 1.63
N ASP A 379 2.34 4.52 1.15
CA ASP A 379 2.78 3.99 -0.13
C ASP A 379 4.27 3.65 -0.12
N LEU A 380 4.67 2.78 -1.04
CA LEU A 380 6.03 2.31 -1.17
C LEU A 380 6.66 2.79 -2.48
N ARG A 381 7.98 2.87 -2.45
CA ARG A 381 8.81 3.13 -3.61
C ARG A 381 9.76 2.00 -3.82
N VAL A 382 9.61 1.33 -4.94
CA VAL A 382 10.40 0.17 -5.34
C VAL A 382 11.28 0.52 -6.54
N GLU A 383 12.56 0.17 -6.46
CA GLU A 383 13.51 0.42 -7.53
C GLU A 383 13.26 -0.47 -8.75
N GLY A 384 13.70 -0.03 -9.93
CA GLY A 384 13.57 -0.81 -11.16
C GLY A 384 12.13 -0.86 -11.72
N GLU A 385 11.40 -1.96 -11.45
CA GLU A 385 10.10 -2.26 -12.07
C GLU A 385 8.98 -1.29 -11.69
N HIS A 386 9.22 -0.49 -10.65
CA HIS A 386 8.28 0.51 -10.13
C HIS A 386 6.90 -0.04 -9.77
N ASN A 387 6.84 -1.31 -9.40
CA ASN A 387 5.65 -1.99 -8.91
C ASN A 387 6.03 -2.94 -7.78
N PHE A 388 5.03 -3.39 -7.03
CA PHE A 388 5.16 -4.38 -5.97
C PHE A 388 3.86 -5.15 -5.81
N ILE A 389 3.89 -6.18 -4.96
CA ILE A 389 2.70 -7.02 -4.71
C ILE A 389 2.14 -6.69 -3.33
N ALA A 390 0.89 -6.22 -3.32
CA ALA A 390 0.14 -5.87 -2.12
C ALA A 390 -1.18 -6.65 -2.06
N ASP A 391 -1.44 -7.30 -0.93
CA ASP A 391 -2.59 -8.18 -0.69
C ASP A 391 -2.78 -9.23 -1.83
N GLY A 392 -1.66 -9.66 -2.43
CA GLY A 392 -1.61 -10.62 -3.55
C GLY A 392 -1.86 -10.00 -4.94
N ILE A 393 -2.04 -8.69 -5.05
CA ILE A 393 -2.32 -8.00 -6.32
C ILE A 393 -1.12 -7.14 -6.73
N VAL A 394 -0.80 -7.12 -8.03
CA VAL A 394 0.27 -6.28 -8.59
C VAL A 394 -0.17 -4.83 -8.64
N VAL A 395 0.53 -3.99 -7.89
CA VAL A 395 0.26 -2.56 -7.73
C VAL A 395 1.48 -1.72 -8.10
N HIS A 396 1.27 -0.48 -8.53
CA HIS A 396 2.36 0.41 -8.92
C HIS A 396 2.87 1.24 -7.73
N ASN A 397 4.16 1.58 -7.75
CA ASN A 397 4.76 2.60 -6.88
C ASN A 397 3.93 3.90 -6.81
N THR A 398 4.22 4.70 -5.79
CA THR A 398 4.00 6.15 -5.89
C THR A 398 4.75 6.70 -7.10
N GLY A 399 4.00 7.00 -8.15
CA GLY A 399 4.47 7.72 -9.32
C GLY A 399 3.92 9.14 -9.31
N ILE A 400 4.69 10.05 -9.88
CA ILE A 400 4.43 11.48 -10.07
C ILE A 400 3.21 11.60 -10.99
N GLN A 401 2.03 11.36 -10.47
CA GLN A 401 0.81 11.45 -11.25
C GLN A 401 0.55 12.92 -11.55
N ARG A 402 -0.03 13.16 -12.73
CA ARG A 402 -0.52 14.46 -13.12
C ARG A 402 -1.49 14.97 -12.06
N SER A 403 -1.16 16.12 -11.48
CA SER A 403 -2.11 16.99 -10.78
C SER A 403 -2.57 18.12 -11.70
N SER A 404 -3.57 18.89 -11.29
CA SER A 404 -3.92 20.12 -12.01
C SER A 404 -2.81 21.19 -11.93
N ALA A 405 -1.91 21.12 -10.95
CA ALA A 405 -0.71 21.96 -10.86
C ALA A 405 0.41 21.54 -11.82
N THR A 406 0.44 20.29 -12.28
CA THR A 406 1.43 19.82 -13.24
C THR A 406 1.42 20.72 -14.48
N PRO A 407 2.56 21.25 -14.96
CA PRO A 407 2.62 22.10 -16.16
C PRO A 407 2.31 21.31 -17.44
N GLU A 408 1.84 22.01 -18.48
CA GLU A 408 1.71 21.47 -19.84
C GLU A 408 3.08 20.97 -20.30
N GLY A 409 3.10 19.87 -21.07
CA GLY A 409 4.34 19.29 -21.56
C GLY A 409 5.05 18.32 -20.61
N ALA A 410 4.65 18.25 -19.33
CA ALA A 410 5.33 17.37 -18.36
C ALA A 410 5.00 15.89 -18.57
N ALA A 411 6.04 15.04 -18.56
CA ALA A 411 5.89 13.60 -18.49
C ALA A 411 5.57 13.17 -17.05
N THR A 412 4.43 12.50 -16.86
CA THR A 412 3.97 11.96 -15.57
C THR A 412 3.54 10.51 -15.73
N THR A 413 3.30 9.79 -14.62
CA THR A 413 2.83 8.40 -14.69
C THR A 413 1.48 8.29 -15.41
N THR A 414 0.57 9.24 -15.19
CA THR A 414 -0.77 9.30 -15.82
C THR A 414 -0.83 10.19 -17.06
N SER A 415 0.30 10.75 -17.50
CA SER A 415 0.45 11.37 -18.82
C SER A 415 1.83 10.99 -19.37
N PRO A 416 2.02 9.71 -19.72
CA PRO A 416 3.29 9.21 -20.23
C PRO A 416 3.52 9.74 -21.65
N VAL A 417 4.79 9.98 -21.98
CA VAL A 417 5.20 10.39 -23.32
C VAL A 417 5.34 9.14 -24.18
N GLY A 418 4.71 9.14 -25.36
CA GLY A 418 4.77 8.02 -26.30
C GLY A 418 4.27 8.42 -27.69
N LYS A 419 4.23 7.46 -28.63
CA LYS A 419 3.86 7.74 -30.05
C LYS A 419 2.50 8.42 -30.23
N ALA A 420 1.55 8.15 -29.33
CA ALA A 420 0.20 8.73 -29.38
C ALA A 420 0.07 10.08 -28.66
N ILE A 421 0.98 10.38 -27.72
CA ILE A 421 0.97 11.61 -26.91
C ILE A 421 2.43 12.08 -26.77
N PRO A 422 3.04 12.61 -27.85
CA PRO A 422 4.46 12.95 -27.84
C PRO A 422 4.77 14.16 -26.94
N GLU A 423 3.78 14.99 -26.63
CA GLU A 423 3.96 16.23 -25.86
C GLU A 423 3.89 16.01 -24.33
N GLY A 424 3.30 14.90 -23.85
CA GLY A 424 3.03 14.68 -22.42
C GLY A 424 1.70 15.32 -21.97
N LYS A 425 1.65 15.99 -20.80
CA LYS A 425 0.41 16.63 -20.31
C LYS A 425 -0.10 17.68 -21.30
N GLN A 426 -1.34 17.52 -21.76
CA GLN A 426 -1.94 18.34 -22.83
C GLN A 426 -2.62 19.64 -22.38
N ARG A 427 -2.83 19.84 -21.07
CA ARG A 427 -3.55 21.00 -20.53
C ARG A 427 -2.62 21.85 -19.66
N PRO A 428 -2.81 23.19 -19.62
CA PRO A 428 -2.03 24.06 -18.76
C PRO A 428 -2.24 23.76 -17.27
N ARG A 429 -1.31 24.23 -16.44
CA ARG A 429 -1.51 24.21 -14.98
C ARG A 429 -2.69 25.10 -14.60
N LYS A 430 -3.52 24.62 -13.68
CA LYS A 430 -4.54 25.42 -13.00
C LYS A 430 -3.82 26.49 -12.16
N ASP A 431 -4.37 27.69 -12.09
CA ASP A 431 -3.80 28.79 -11.29
C ASP A 431 -4.60 28.96 -9.99
N LEU A 432 -4.20 28.19 -8.97
CA LEU A 432 -4.88 28.22 -7.68
C LEU A 432 -4.75 29.57 -6.96
N THR A 433 -3.67 30.31 -7.21
CA THR A 433 -3.47 31.64 -6.62
C THR A 433 -4.51 32.62 -7.16
N ARG A 434 -4.72 32.66 -8.49
CA ARG A 434 -5.78 33.49 -9.08
C ARG A 434 -7.18 33.06 -8.66
N ILE A 435 -7.42 31.75 -8.52
CA ILE A 435 -8.72 31.25 -8.03
C ILE A 435 -8.98 31.74 -6.61
N ALA A 436 -8.00 31.66 -5.71
CA ALA A 436 -8.14 32.18 -4.35
C ALA A 436 -8.35 33.70 -4.32
N ALA A 437 -7.65 34.44 -5.19
CA ALA A 437 -7.84 35.89 -5.33
C ALA A 437 -9.24 36.25 -5.84
N ALA A 438 -9.83 35.44 -6.72
CA ALA A 438 -11.19 35.62 -7.24
C ALA A 438 -12.30 35.35 -6.22
N HIS A 439 -11.97 34.82 -5.03
CA HIS A 439 -12.88 34.71 -3.89
C HIS A 439 -12.86 35.97 -2.99
N ASP A 440 -12.25 37.07 -3.45
CA ASP A 440 -12.10 38.31 -2.70
C ASP A 440 -11.41 38.14 -1.34
N SER A 441 -10.53 37.14 -1.24
CA SER A 441 -9.71 36.90 -0.05
C SER A 441 -8.88 38.16 0.27
N PRO A 442 -8.87 38.62 1.54
CA PRO A 442 -8.15 39.83 1.95
C PRO A 442 -6.67 39.85 1.53
N TYR A 443 -6.01 38.70 1.55
CA TYR A 443 -4.62 38.57 1.13
C TYR A 443 -4.31 37.21 0.50
N VAL A 444 -3.75 37.27 -0.71
CA VAL A 444 -3.37 36.10 -1.51
C VAL A 444 -1.96 36.29 -2.07
N ALA A 445 -1.12 35.26 -2.06
CA ALA A 445 0.24 35.37 -2.62
C ALA A 445 0.74 34.12 -3.35
N GLN A 446 1.63 34.33 -4.32
CA GLN A 446 2.45 33.29 -4.93
C GLN A 446 3.92 33.52 -4.55
N ALA A 447 4.56 32.50 -3.98
CA ALA A 447 5.88 32.60 -3.37
C ALA A 447 6.81 31.46 -3.81
N ASN A 448 8.10 31.61 -3.51
CA ASN A 448 9.14 30.68 -3.91
C ASN A 448 10.27 30.65 -2.85
N PRO A 449 10.75 29.45 -2.44
CA PRO A 449 11.74 29.31 -1.38
C PRO A 449 13.10 29.92 -1.70
N ALA A 450 13.46 30.07 -2.99
CA ALA A 450 14.71 30.74 -3.36
C ALA A 450 14.73 32.24 -3.05
N TYR A 451 13.56 32.85 -2.87
CA TYR A 451 13.37 34.25 -2.54
C TYR A 451 12.85 34.36 -1.10
N TYR A 452 13.60 33.79 -0.15
CA TYR A 452 13.19 33.62 1.23
C TYR A 452 12.73 34.93 1.91
N ASN A 453 13.38 36.07 1.61
CA ASN A 453 12.96 37.38 2.14
C ASN A 453 11.56 37.81 1.65
N ASP A 454 11.24 37.55 0.38
CA ASP A 454 9.91 37.79 -0.18
C ASP A 454 8.87 36.85 0.46
N LEU A 455 9.22 35.56 0.58
CA LEU A 455 8.38 34.57 1.25
C LEU A 455 8.07 34.94 2.71
N ILE A 456 9.08 35.32 3.50
CA ILE A 456 8.89 35.72 4.90
C ILE A 456 7.93 36.90 5.01
N LYS A 457 8.11 37.94 4.19
CA LYS A 457 7.23 39.11 4.19
C LYS A 457 5.79 38.76 3.85
N LYS A 458 5.59 37.88 2.86
CA LYS A 458 4.26 37.39 2.47
C LYS A 458 3.58 36.61 3.60
N VAL A 459 4.33 35.73 4.28
CA VAL A 459 3.81 34.98 5.44
C VAL A 459 3.46 35.93 6.59
N GLN A 460 4.32 36.88 6.92
CA GLN A 460 4.05 37.89 7.96
C GLN A 460 2.79 38.69 7.64
N LYS A 461 2.67 39.16 6.38
CA LYS A 461 1.51 39.94 5.93
C LYS A 461 0.21 39.13 5.99
N ALA A 462 0.25 37.87 5.57
CA ALA A 462 -0.89 36.97 5.66
C ALA A 462 -1.33 36.73 7.11
N LEU A 463 -0.39 36.51 8.03
CA LEU A 463 -0.67 36.35 9.45
C LEU A 463 -1.22 37.62 10.11
N SER A 464 -0.80 38.81 9.64
CA SER A 464 -1.30 40.09 10.16
C SER A 464 -2.62 40.55 9.54
N THR A 465 -3.11 39.85 8.51
CA THR A 465 -4.35 40.22 7.82
C THR A 465 -5.51 39.48 8.45
N GLU A 466 -6.54 40.21 8.88
CA GLU A 466 -7.77 39.61 9.40
C GLU A 466 -8.60 39.01 8.25
N GLY A 467 -9.03 37.76 8.44
CA GLY A 467 -9.83 37.01 7.48
C GLY A 467 -9.04 35.90 6.78
N PRO A 468 -9.62 35.28 5.75
CA PRO A 468 -9.00 34.12 5.12
C PRO A 468 -7.87 34.57 4.20
N THR A 469 -6.66 34.05 4.41
CA THR A 469 -5.50 34.33 3.56
C THR A 469 -4.93 33.07 2.93
N PHE A 470 -4.27 33.22 1.78
CA PHE A 470 -3.77 32.09 1.00
C PHE A 470 -2.38 32.35 0.44
N ILE A 471 -1.46 31.39 0.60
CA ILE A 471 -0.13 31.44 -0.01
C ILE A 471 0.15 30.15 -0.78
N ASN A 472 0.49 30.28 -2.06
CA ASN A 472 0.95 29.19 -2.90
C ASN A 472 2.48 29.24 -3.07
N ILE A 473 3.18 28.24 -2.52
CA ILE A 473 4.63 28.17 -2.49
C ILE A 473 5.11 27.09 -3.45
N LEU A 474 5.97 27.45 -4.41
CA LEU A 474 6.62 26.46 -5.26
C LEU A 474 7.50 25.52 -4.43
N SER A 475 7.32 24.22 -4.58
CA SER A 475 8.14 23.21 -3.91
C SER A 475 8.77 22.28 -4.94
N PRO A 476 9.99 22.58 -5.46
CA PRO A 476 10.71 21.65 -6.32
C PRO A 476 10.80 20.27 -5.69
N CYS A 477 10.33 19.27 -6.40
CA CYS A 477 10.33 17.89 -5.92
C CYS A 477 11.41 17.12 -6.69
N PRO A 478 12.58 16.81 -6.08
CA PRO A 478 13.68 16.15 -6.79
C PRO A 478 13.24 14.88 -7.52
N ARG A 479 12.37 14.09 -6.86
CA ARG A 479 11.77 12.89 -7.45
C ARG A 479 10.77 13.26 -8.55
N GLY A 480 9.81 14.13 -8.23
CA GLY A 480 8.77 14.66 -9.11
C GLY A 480 9.26 15.22 -10.43
N TRP A 481 10.36 15.95 -10.35
CA TRP A 481 10.86 16.76 -11.44
C TRP A 481 12.11 16.13 -12.05
N ARG A 482 12.63 15.05 -11.45
CA ARG A 482 13.78 14.25 -11.88
C ARG A 482 15.04 15.11 -12.00
N HIS A 483 15.45 15.68 -10.87
CA HIS A 483 16.67 16.47 -10.74
C HIS A 483 17.45 16.09 -9.48
N ASP A 484 18.73 16.46 -9.43
CA ASP A 484 19.56 16.28 -8.24
C ASP A 484 19.02 17.15 -7.07
N PRO A 485 18.88 16.61 -5.85
CA PRO A 485 18.39 17.38 -4.70
C PRO A 485 19.18 18.67 -4.42
N SER A 486 20.48 18.71 -4.67
CA SER A 486 21.32 19.90 -4.48
C SER A 486 20.91 21.08 -5.37
N LEU A 487 20.26 20.80 -6.50
CA LEU A 487 19.83 21.81 -7.47
C LEU A 487 18.46 22.42 -7.14
N SER A 488 17.79 21.99 -6.07
CA SER A 488 16.39 22.39 -5.76
C SER A 488 16.20 23.91 -5.73
N ILE A 489 17.08 24.64 -5.04
CA ILE A 489 17.01 26.11 -4.95
C ILE A 489 17.35 26.77 -6.29
N GLN A 490 18.29 26.21 -7.05
CA GLN A 490 18.63 26.74 -8.38
C GLN A 490 17.45 26.59 -9.35
N ILE A 491 16.76 25.45 -9.34
CA ILE A 491 15.57 25.21 -10.17
C ILE A 491 14.42 26.13 -9.74
N ALA A 492 14.28 26.37 -8.43
CA ALA A 492 13.32 27.34 -7.92
C ALA A 492 13.62 28.77 -8.42
N LYS A 493 14.90 29.19 -8.45
CA LYS A 493 15.31 30.47 -9.07
C LYS A 493 14.98 30.52 -10.56
N LEU A 494 15.30 29.46 -11.30
CA LEU A 494 15.00 29.35 -12.74
C LEU A 494 13.50 29.48 -13.02
N ALA A 495 12.64 28.91 -12.16
CA ALA A 495 11.19 29.03 -12.32
C ALA A 495 10.72 30.50 -12.29
N VAL A 496 11.35 31.35 -11.48
CA VAL A 496 11.04 32.79 -11.40
C VAL A 496 11.70 33.53 -12.56
N SER A 497 12.97 33.27 -12.85
CA SER A 497 13.71 34.00 -13.89
C SER A 497 13.25 33.71 -15.32
N THR A 498 12.56 32.59 -15.55
CA THR A 498 11.93 32.24 -16.84
C THR A 498 10.47 32.72 -16.94
N GLY A 499 9.89 33.22 -15.84
CA GLY A 499 8.48 33.65 -15.78
C GLY A 499 7.47 32.51 -15.55
N VAL A 500 7.92 31.25 -15.47
CA VAL A 500 7.02 30.09 -15.22
C VAL A 500 6.29 30.22 -13.89
N TRP A 501 6.94 30.81 -12.89
CA TRP A 501 6.42 31.03 -11.54
C TRP A 501 6.66 32.47 -11.07
N PRO A 502 5.81 33.42 -11.48
CA PRO A 502 5.96 34.82 -11.09
C PRO A 502 5.72 35.00 -9.58
N LEU A 503 6.40 35.96 -8.97
CA LEU A 503 6.23 36.31 -7.56
C LEU A 503 5.34 37.54 -7.44
N TYR A 504 4.16 37.36 -6.87
CA TYR A 504 3.20 38.44 -6.69
C TYR A 504 2.35 38.22 -5.45
N GLU A 505 1.65 39.27 -5.06
CA GLU A 505 0.60 39.26 -4.04
C GLU A 505 -0.62 40.01 -4.54
N VAL A 506 -1.77 39.72 -3.93
CA VAL A 506 -3.04 40.40 -4.12
C VAL A 506 -3.55 40.78 -2.75
N GLU A 507 -3.69 42.07 -2.50
CA GLU A 507 -4.22 42.61 -1.24
C GLU A 507 -5.51 43.36 -1.55
N LYS A 508 -6.63 42.90 -0.99
CA LYS A 508 -7.96 43.50 -1.21
C LYS A 508 -8.25 43.77 -2.70
N GLY A 509 -7.98 42.77 -3.54
CA GLY A 509 -8.17 42.83 -5.00
C GLY A 509 -7.07 43.56 -5.79
N GLN A 510 -6.12 44.23 -5.13
CA GLN A 510 -5.03 44.95 -5.80
C GLN A 510 -3.82 44.04 -6.01
N TYR A 511 -3.45 43.82 -7.28
CA TYR A 511 -2.32 42.99 -7.66
C TYR A 511 -1.01 43.77 -7.55
N ARG A 512 0.03 43.11 -7.07
CA ARG A 512 1.40 43.66 -7.03
C ARG A 512 2.41 42.56 -7.34
N VAL A 513 3.24 42.78 -8.36
CA VAL A 513 4.41 41.93 -8.63
C VAL A 513 5.51 42.29 -7.63
N THR A 514 5.94 41.32 -6.82
CA THR A 514 6.87 41.58 -5.71
C THR A 514 8.34 41.44 -6.11
N TYR A 515 8.61 40.75 -7.23
CA TYR A 515 9.95 40.60 -7.76
C TYR A 515 9.94 40.49 -9.28
N ARG A 516 10.78 41.29 -9.93
CA ARG A 516 11.07 41.21 -11.37
C ARG A 516 12.52 40.75 -11.59
N PRO A 517 12.76 39.67 -12.34
CA PRO A 517 14.11 39.26 -12.69
C PRO A 517 14.83 40.35 -13.50
N LYS A 518 16.09 40.68 -13.14
CA LYS A 518 16.91 41.64 -13.91
C LYS A 518 17.19 41.16 -15.34
N LYS A 519 17.33 39.86 -15.51
CA LYS A 519 17.55 39.19 -16.81
C LYS A 519 16.57 38.04 -16.92
N ARG A 520 15.81 38.01 -18.00
CA ARG A 520 14.94 36.89 -18.35
C ARG A 520 15.80 35.75 -18.89
N HIS A 521 15.62 34.57 -18.31
CA HIS A 521 16.21 33.35 -18.85
C HIS A 521 15.24 32.70 -19.85
N PRO A 522 15.72 32.04 -20.91
CA PRO A 522 14.88 31.26 -21.82
C PRO A 522 14.13 30.16 -21.06
N LEU A 523 12.88 29.88 -21.44
CA LEU A 523 12.10 28.80 -20.82
C LEU A 523 12.83 27.44 -20.87
N ARG A 524 13.57 27.24 -21.96
CA ARG A 524 14.37 26.05 -22.21
C ARG A 524 15.30 25.67 -21.06
N GLU A 525 15.94 26.63 -20.39
CA GLU A 525 16.85 26.34 -19.28
C GLU A 525 16.12 25.71 -18.08
N TRP A 526 14.89 26.15 -17.80
CA TRP A 526 14.06 25.55 -16.75
C TRP A 526 13.59 24.14 -17.13
N LEU A 527 13.26 23.91 -18.40
CA LEU A 527 12.91 22.57 -18.91
C LEU A 527 14.11 21.60 -18.85
N GLU A 528 15.30 22.06 -19.23
CA GLU A 528 16.56 21.30 -19.19
C GLU A 528 16.94 20.86 -17.78
N SER A 529 16.63 21.68 -16.78
CA SER A 529 16.91 21.36 -15.38
C SER A 529 16.10 20.18 -14.80
N GLN A 530 15.14 19.64 -15.56
CA GLN A 530 14.17 18.66 -15.08
C GLN A 530 14.02 17.46 -16.03
N GLY A 531 14.29 16.25 -15.55
CA GLY A 531 14.19 15.04 -16.37
C GLY A 531 12.78 14.72 -16.90
N ARG A 532 11.72 15.35 -16.35
CA ARG A 532 10.32 15.17 -16.82
C ARG A 532 9.99 15.92 -18.12
N PHE A 533 10.90 16.73 -18.65
CA PHE A 533 10.74 17.43 -19.94
C PHE A 533 11.76 17.02 -21.01
N ARG A 534 12.60 16.01 -20.76
CA ARG A 534 13.66 15.57 -21.69
C ARG A 534 13.17 15.31 -23.12
N HIS A 535 11.93 14.87 -23.29
CA HIS A 535 11.33 14.64 -24.60
C HIS A 535 11.08 15.94 -25.38
N LEU A 536 10.71 17.04 -24.71
CA LEU A 536 10.46 18.33 -25.37
C LEU A 536 11.73 18.97 -25.92
N LEU A 537 12.89 18.58 -25.41
CA LEU A 537 14.19 19.15 -25.79
C LEU A 537 14.74 18.58 -27.11
N ARG A 538 14.06 17.60 -27.70
CA ARG A 538 14.43 17.03 -29.00
C ARG A 538 14.13 18.03 -30.13
N PRO A 539 14.91 18.06 -31.21
CA PRO A 539 14.68 18.98 -32.34
C PRO A 539 13.27 18.88 -32.93
N GLU A 540 12.71 17.67 -32.98
CA GLU A 540 11.36 17.38 -33.46
C GLU A 540 10.24 18.08 -32.66
N ASN A 541 10.50 18.48 -31.40
CA ASN A 541 9.52 19.07 -30.49
C ASN A 541 9.71 20.58 -30.28
N LYS A 542 10.56 21.23 -31.09
CA LYS A 542 10.89 22.66 -30.95
C LYS A 542 9.65 23.56 -30.93
N GLY A 543 8.68 23.31 -31.82
CA GLY A 543 7.44 24.10 -31.88
C GLY A 543 6.58 24.01 -30.61
N ILE A 544 6.69 22.93 -29.83
CA ILE A 544 5.99 22.79 -28.55
C ILE A 544 6.63 23.70 -27.50
N VAL A 545 7.96 23.77 -27.46
CA VAL A 545 8.68 24.65 -26.52
C VAL A 545 8.37 26.12 -26.83
N GLU A 546 8.36 26.51 -28.10
CA GLU A 546 7.99 27.86 -28.54
C GLU A 546 6.55 28.22 -28.13
N LYS A 547 5.60 27.27 -28.28
CA LYS A 547 4.23 27.43 -27.79
C LYS A 547 4.18 27.65 -26.28
N LEU A 548 4.91 26.84 -25.50
CA LEU A 548 4.95 26.96 -24.04
C LEU A 548 5.56 28.28 -23.60
N GLU A 549 6.60 28.77 -24.30
CA GLU A 549 7.24 30.05 -24.02
C GLU A 549 6.27 31.21 -24.24
N LYS A 550 5.56 31.21 -25.37
CA LYS A 550 4.50 32.20 -25.66
C LYS A 550 3.39 32.19 -24.60
N GLN A 551 2.96 31.02 -24.13
CA GLN A 551 1.96 30.92 -23.05
C GLN A 551 2.45 31.53 -21.72
N VAL A 552 3.75 31.38 -21.40
CA VAL A 552 4.35 31.99 -20.21
C VAL A 552 4.37 33.51 -20.34
N GLU A 553 4.76 34.03 -21.51
CA GLU A 553 4.74 35.46 -21.81
C GLU A 553 3.32 36.04 -21.71
N GLU A 554 2.32 35.39 -22.30
CA GLU A 554 0.92 35.85 -22.25
C GLU A 554 0.39 35.92 -20.81
N LYS A 555 0.73 34.94 -19.96
CA LYS A 555 0.36 34.94 -18.55
C LYS A 555 1.03 36.05 -17.76
N GLU A 556 2.31 36.30 -18.04
CA GLU A 556 3.05 37.39 -17.43
C GLU A 556 2.47 38.75 -17.84
N LYS A 557 2.20 38.98 -19.13
CA LYS A 557 1.52 40.19 -19.61
C LYS A 557 0.16 40.38 -18.93
N SER A 558 -0.63 39.32 -18.81
CA SER A 558 -1.91 39.36 -18.08
C SER A 558 -1.73 39.74 -16.61
N LEU A 559 -0.69 39.24 -15.94
CA LEU A 559 -0.41 39.58 -14.54
C LEU A 559 0.04 41.04 -14.38
N LEU A 560 0.91 41.53 -15.27
CA LEU A 560 1.36 42.92 -15.28
C LEU A 560 0.21 43.89 -15.53
N ALA A 561 -0.68 43.57 -16.47
CA ALA A 561 -1.90 44.34 -16.71
C ALA A 561 -2.80 44.41 -15.47
N LEU A 562 -2.98 43.29 -14.75
CA LEU A 562 -3.73 43.28 -13.48
C LEU A 562 -3.06 44.13 -12.39
N ALA A 563 -1.73 44.19 -12.38
CA ALA A 563 -0.96 45.03 -11.46
C ALA A 563 -0.93 46.51 -11.87
N GLY A 564 -1.56 46.90 -12.99
CA GLY A 564 -1.52 48.27 -13.50
C GLY A 564 -0.14 48.68 -14.05
N GLU A 565 0.69 47.71 -14.41
CA GLU A 565 2.04 47.94 -14.91
C GLU A 565 2.06 47.70 -16.44
N GLU A 566 2.21 48.75 -17.25
CA GLU A 566 2.32 48.60 -18.71
C GLU A 566 3.57 47.80 -19.11
N THR A 567 3.41 46.91 -20.09
CA THR A 567 4.51 46.21 -20.73
C THR A 567 5.23 47.18 -21.66
N SER A 568 6.36 47.74 -21.22
CA SER A 568 7.32 48.37 -22.14
C SER A 568 7.74 47.33 -23.17
N ALA A 569 7.35 47.56 -24.42
CA ALA A 569 7.57 46.67 -25.57
C ALA A 569 9.04 46.38 -25.84
#